data_AF-A0A5E4IP46-F1
#
_entry.id   AF-A0A5E4IP46-F1
#
_cell.length_a   1.000
_cell.length_b   1.000
_cell.length_c   1.000
_cell.angle_alpha   90.00
_cell.angle_beta   90.00
_cell.angle_gamma   90.00
#
_symmetry.space_group_name_H-M   'P 1'
#
loop_
_entity.id
_entity.type
_entity.pdbx_description
1 polymer ?
#
loop_
_entity_poly.entity_id
_entity_poly.type
_entity_poly.pdbx_seq_one_letter_code
_entity_poly.pdbx_strand_id
1 'polypeptide(L)'
;MGAFGEAESRRKRKGWAVKFIFRFLILIENMNRNARAGKAKASWKKLGQVGVEYVLVLAVLLLILVPIIYYTSVNTRITNRSAQARVAVDALANAVDTVYSQGPGAKTKIVIYVPDGVQTDGTGIYGRELRYNLTIAEGAYADIYALARGNVTGTLPTVTGRHFVNVEMLGGTVNISE
;
A
#
# COMPACT_ATOMS: atom_id res chain seq x y z
N MET A 1 2.72 26.24 -5.51
CA MET A 1 2.99 26.25 -6.98
C MET A 1 3.76 25.00 -7.46
N GLY A 2 3.57 23.82 -6.85
CA GLY A 2 4.36 22.60 -7.16
C GLY A 2 3.56 21.38 -7.64
N ALA A 3 2.23 21.37 -7.51
CA ALA A 3 1.41 20.18 -7.74
C ALA A 3 1.18 19.83 -9.24
N PHE A 4 1.40 20.78 -10.16
CA PHE A 4 1.09 20.58 -11.59
C PHE A 4 2.22 19.91 -12.37
N GLY A 5 3.49 20.07 -11.95
CA GLY A 5 4.65 19.46 -12.65
C GLY A 5 4.80 17.96 -12.40
N GLU A 6 4.30 17.46 -11.27
CA GLU A 6 4.52 16.07 -10.86
C GLU A 6 3.50 15.09 -11.45
N ALA A 7 2.28 15.57 -11.73
CA ALA A 7 1.25 14.82 -12.45
C ALA A 7 1.67 14.50 -13.90
N GLU A 8 2.40 15.41 -14.54
CA GLU A 8 2.91 15.23 -15.91
C GLU A 8 4.09 14.24 -15.97
N SER A 9 4.96 14.27 -14.94
CA SER A 9 6.06 13.30 -14.77
C SER A 9 5.56 11.87 -14.56
N ARG A 10 4.45 11.68 -13.81
CA ARG A 10 3.83 10.36 -13.61
C ARG A 10 3.09 9.84 -14.86
N ARG A 11 2.47 10.71 -15.68
CA ARG A 11 1.94 10.33 -17.01
C ARG A 11 3.05 9.90 -17.97
N LYS A 12 4.18 10.62 -18.01
CA LYS A 12 5.34 10.26 -18.84
C LYS A 12 5.96 8.92 -18.44
N ARG A 13 6.04 8.61 -17.14
CA ARG A 13 6.60 7.32 -16.64
C ARG A 13 5.70 6.11 -16.92
N LYS A 14 4.36 6.23 -16.80
CA LYS A 14 3.42 5.17 -17.19
C LYS A 14 3.43 4.89 -18.71
N GLY A 15 3.57 5.95 -19.53
CA GLY A 15 3.69 5.81 -20.98
C GLY A 15 5.02 5.18 -21.43
N TRP A 16 6.08 5.30 -20.63
CA TRP A 16 7.40 4.76 -20.97
C TRP A 16 7.39 3.22 -20.98
N ALA A 17 6.78 2.57 -19.99
CA ALA A 17 6.69 1.11 -19.94
C ALA A 17 5.89 0.55 -21.14
N VAL A 18 4.76 1.17 -21.49
CA VAL A 18 3.95 0.77 -22.65
C VAL A 18 4.70 1.02 -23.96
N LYS A 19 5.35 2.18 -24.12
CA LYS A 19 6.19 2.48 -25.30
C LYS A 19 7.40 1.55 -25.42
N PHE A 20 7.98 1.14 -24.30
CA PHE A 20 9.09 0.19 -24.26
C PHE A 20 8.63 -1.20 -24.71
N ILE A 21 7.51 -1.70 -24.17
CA ILE A 21 6.91 -2.98 -24.58
C ILE A 21 6.57 -2.96 -26.08
N PHE A 22 5.97 -1.87 -26.58
CA PHE A 22 5.60 -1.76 -27.99
C PHE A 22 6.83 -1.70 -28.92
N ARG A 23 7.88 -0.95 -28.54
CA ARG A 23 9.15 -0.94 -29.29
C ARG A 23 9.85 -2.29 -29.26
N PHE A 24 9.78 -3.02 -28.15
CA PHE A 24 10.38 -4.34 -28.01
C PHE A 24 9.65 -5.39 -28.86
N LEU A 25 8.31 -5.33 -28.93
CA LEU A 25 7.50 -6.15 -29.83
C LEU A 25 7.86 -5.92 -31.31
N ILE A 26 8.00 -4.67 -31.73
CA ILE A 26 8.43 -4.32 -33.10
C ILE A 26 9.83 -4.86 -33.40
N LEU A 27 10.74 -4.81 -32.42
CA LEU A 27 12.10 -5.34 -32.58
C LEU A 27 12.09 -6.86 -32.79
N ILE A 28 11.30 -7.60 -32.00
CA ILE A 28 11.15 -9.06 -32.14
C ILE A 28 10.58 -9.40 -33.52
N GLU A 29 9.58 -8.65 -33.98
CA GLU A 29 8.96 -8.88 -35.28
C GLU A 29 9.91 -8.63 -36.45
N ASN A 30 10.74 -7.58 -36.35
CA ASN A 30 11.79 -7.28 -37.32
C ASN A 30 12.90 -8.35 -37.32
N MET A 31 13.28 -8.88 -36.16
CA MET A 31 14.25 -9.97 -36.06
C MET A 31 13.73 -11.26 -36.71
N ASN A 32 12.44 -11.59 -36.53
CA ASN A 32 11.81 -12.74 -37.18
C ASN A 32 11.72 -12.57 -38.72
N ARG A 33 11.43 -11.36 -39.22
CA ARG A 33 11.44 -11.06 -40.66
C ARG A 33 12.83 -11.22 -41.28
N ASN A 34 13.88 -10.71 -40.62
CA ASN A 34 15.26 -10.82 -41.11
C ASN A 34 15.76 -12.27 -41.11
N ALA A 35 15.34 -13.09 -40.13
CA ALA A 35 15.68 -14.51 -40.10
C ALA A 35 15.04 -15.32 -41.25
N ARG A 36 13.90 -14.86 -41.80
CA ARG A 36 13.23 -15.52 -42.94
C ARG A 36 13.86 -15.18 -44.30
N ALA A 37 14.53 -14.03 -44.42
CA ALA A 37 15.16 -13.60 -45.67
C ALA A 37 16.49 -14.32 -46.00
N GLY A 38 17.14 -14.98 -45.02
CA GLY A 38 18.47 -15.60 -45.18
C GLY A 38 18.49 -17.10 -45.47
N LYS A 39 17.41 -17.72 -45.97
CA LYS A 39 17.32 -19.18 -46.14
C LYS A 39 17.98 -19.69 -47.43
N ALA A 40 19.31 -19.76 -47.45
CA ALA A 40 20.05 -20.72 -48.26
C ALA A 40 21.37 -21.07 -47.55
N LYS A 41 21.59 -22.37 -47.25
CA LYS A 41 22.72 -22.98 -46.52
C LYS A 41 22.69 -22.83 -44.98
N ALA A 42 22.20 -23.87 -44.29
CA ALA A 42 22.88 -24.52 -43.15
C ALA A 42 21.94 -25.52 -42.44
N SER A 43 22.13 -26.81 -42.72
CA SER A 43 21.37 -27.92 -42.12
C SER A 43 21.78 -28.27 -40.68
N TRP A 44 22.82 -27.66 -40.12
CA TRP A 44 23.29 -27.88 -38.74
C TRP A 44 22.82 -26.79 -37.75
N LYS A 45 22.13 -25.74 -38.23
CA LYS A 45 21.65 -24.61 -37.41
C LYS A 45 20.40 -24.91 -36.56
N LYS A 46 19.68 -26.00 -36.82
CA LYS A 46 18.32 -26.20 -36.28
C LYS A 46 18.28 -26.56 -34.79
N LEU A 47 19.26 -27.30 -34.26
CA LEU A 47 19.27 -27.70 -32.84
C LEU A 47 19.63 -26.53 -31.91
N GLY A 48 20.62 -25.70 -32.28
CA GLY A 48 20.95 -24.48 -31.56
C GLY A 48 19.86 -23.40 -31.68
N GLN A 49 19.17 -23.33 -32.82
CA GLN A 49 18.06 -22.40 -33.03
C GLN A 49 16.89 -22.68 -32.08
N VAL A 50 16.52 -23.95 -31.87
CA VAL A 50 15.44 -24.32 -30.95
C VAL A 50 15.79 -23.94 -29.51
N GLY A 51 17.01 -24.20 -29.05
CA GLY A 51 17.46 -23.79 -27.71
C GLY A 51 17.40 -22.28 -27.50
N VAL A 52 17.80 -21.49 -28.52
CA VAL A 52 17.72 -20.02 -28.48
C VAL A 52 16.27 -19.54 -28.43
N GLU A 53 15.36 -20.16 -29.18
CA GLU A 53 13.92 -19.84 -29.13
C GLU A 53 13.33 -20.10 -27.73
N TYR A 54 13.68 -21.21 -27.08
CA TYR A 54 13.24 -21.49 -25.70
C TYR A 54 13.78 -20.47 -24.69
N VAL A 55 15.06 -20.11 -24.77
CA VAL A 55 15.65 -19.09 -23.88
C VAL A 55 15.00 -17.72 -24.11
N LEU A 56 14.70 -17.37 -25.36
CA LEU A 56 14.01 -16.12 -25.70
C LEU A 56 12.59 -16.09 -25.11
N VAL A 57 11.82 -17.18 -25.26
CA VAL A 57 10.48 -17.29 -24.69
C VAL A 57 10.54 -17.16 -23.17
N LEU A 58 11.50 -17.83 -22.51
CA LEU A 58 11.68 -17.76 -21.06
C LEU A 58 12.05 -16.35 -20.59
N ALA A 59 12.91 -15.64 -21.33
CA ALA A 59 13.28 -14.26 -21.03
C ALA A 59 12.07 -13.30 -21.12
N VAL A 60 11.23 -13.47 -22.15
CA VAL A 60 9.99 -12.68 -22.30
C VAL A 60 9.02 -12.99 -21.15
N LEU A 61 8.91 -14.25 -20.75
CA LEU A 61 8.04 -14.67 -19.65
C LEU A 61 8.47 -14.04 -18.32
N LEU A 62 9.77 -14.03 -18.02
CA LEU A 62 10.33 -13.34 -16.85
C LEU A 62 10.10 -11.82 -16.91
N LEU A 63 10.24 -11.21 -18.09
CA LEU A 63 10.04 -9.77 -18.27
C LEU A 63 8.59 -9.35 -17.97
N ILE A 64 7.61 -10.19 -18.30
CA ILE A 64 6.19 -9.96 -17.97
C ILE A 64 5.91 -10.20 -16.48
N LEU A 65 6.65 -11.10 -15.82
CA LEU A 65 6.44 -11.42 -14.41
C LEU A 65 6.83 -10.27 -13.47
N VAL A 66 7.89 -9.53 -13.80
CA VAL A 66 8.39 -8.40 -12.98
C VAL A 66 7.32 -7.35 -12.66
N PRO A 67 6.59 -6.75 -13.64
CA PRO A 67 5.58 -5.74 -13.33
C PRO A 67 4.39 -6.31 -12.55
N ILE A 68 4.06 -7.60 -12.72
CA ILE A 68 2.99 -8.26 -11.96
C ILE A 68 3.37 -8.34 -10.49
N ILE A 69 4.56 -8.87 -10.18
CA ILE A 69 5.05 -8.97 -8.79
C ILE A 69 5.15 -7.59 -8.15
N TYR A 70 5.63 -6.60 -8.88
CA TYR A 70 5.71 -5.23 -8.38
C TYR A 70 4.32 -4.68 -8.01
N TYR A 71 3.33 -4.81 -8.90
CA TYR A 71 1.99 -4.29 -8.67
C TYR A 71 1.28 -5.00 -7.50
N THR A 72 1.39 -6.33 -7.43
CA THR A 72 0.76 -7.11 -6.34
C THR A 72 1.39 -6.77 -4.99
N SER A 73 2.71 -6.61 -4.92
CA SER A 73 3.43 -6.25 -3.70
C SER A 73 2.99 -4.89 -3.14
N VAL A 74 2.88 -3.87 -4.01
CA VAL A 74 2.44 -2.52 -3.60
C VAL A 74 1.00 -2.54 -3.07
N ASN A 75 0.07 -3.18 -3.79
CA ASN A 75 -1.33 -3.23 -3.37
C ASN A 75 -1.53 -4.04 -2.08
N THR A 76 -0.77 -5.11 -1.91
CA THR A 76 -0.82 -5.92 -0.69
C THR A 76 -0.38 -5.10 0.51
N ARG A 77 0.71 -4.33 0.38
CA ARG A 77 1.19 -3.47 1.46
C ARG A 77 0.18 -2.40 1.86
N ILE A 78 -0.44 -1.73 0.90
CA ILE A 78 -1.48 -0.72 1.15
C ILE A 78 -2.67 -1.35 1.88
N THR A 79 -3.16 -2.49 1.39
CA THR A 79 -4.30 -3.19 1.97
C THR A 79 -3.99 -3.61 3.41
N ASN A 80 -2.83 -4.20 3.66
CA ASN A 80 -2.42 -4.63 4.99
C ASN A 80 -2.33 -3.46 5.98
N ARG A 81 -1.76 -2.33 5.58
CA ARG A 81 -1.69 -1.12 6.42
C ARG A 81 -3.08 -0.59 6.77
N SER A 82 -3.97 -0.51 5.78
CA SER A 82 -5.34 -0.05 6.02
C SER A 82 -6.10 -0.98 6.96
N ALA A 83 -5.94 -2.30 6.81
CA ALA A 83 -6.53 -3.28 7.70
C ALA A 83 -5.97 -3.17 9.13
N GLN A 84 -4.66 -2.97 9.29
CA GLN A 84 -4.03 -2.78 10.59
C GLN A 84 -4.51 -1.52 11.30
N ALA A 85 -4.57 -0.38 10.62
CA ALA A 85 -5.13 0.85 11.20
C ALA A 85 -6.61 0.68 11.56
N ARG A 86 -7.38 -0.04 10.73
CA ARG A 86 -8.78 -0.32 11.02
C ARG A 86 -8.94 -1.13 12.30
N VAL A 87 -8.16 -2.20 12.45
CA VAL A 87 -8.12 -3.01 13.68
C VAL A 87 -7.71 -2.15 14.89
N ALA A 88 -6.76 -1.23 14.73
CA ALA A 88 -6.33 -0.35 15.81
C ALA A 88 -7.44 0.63 16.26
N VAL A 89 -8.10 1.34 15.33
CA VAL A 89 -9.19 2.27 15.68
C VAL A 89 -10.41 1.53 16.23
N ASP A 90 -10.74 0.35 15.71
CA ASP A 90 -11.86 -0.46 16.20
C ASP A 90 -11.55 -1.00 17.60
N ALA A 91 -10.31 -1.44 17.87
CA ALA A 91 -9.89 -1.87 19.20
C ALA A 91 -9.95 -0.72 20.23
N LEU A 92 -9.51 0.48 19.84
CA LEU A 92 -9.63 1.69 20.66
C LEU A 92 -11.09 2.03 20.94
N ALA A 93 -11.94 2.07 19.91
CA ALA A 93 -13.36 2.36 20.06
C ALA A 93 -14.05 1.36 21.00
N ASN A 94 -13.75 0.06 20.86
CA ASN A 94 -14.28 -0.97 21.74
C ASN A 94 -13.80 -0.83 23.19
N ALA A 95 -12.53 -0.45 23.40
CA ALA A 95 -12.00 -0.20 24.74
C ALA A 95 -12.63 1.03 25.38
N VAL A 96 -12.81 2.10 24.61
CA VAL A 96 -13.53 3.30 25.02
C VAL A 96 -14.97 2.96 25.41
N ASP A 97 -15.69 2.21 24.57
CA ASP A 97 -17.06 1.79 24.84
C ASP A 97 -17.18 0.95 26.12
N THR A 98 -16.22 0.06 26.33
CA THR A 98 -16.13 -0.77 27.53
C THR A 98 -15.94 0.09 28.76
N VAL A 99 -14.94 0.98 28.76
CA VAL A 99 -14.64 1.87 29.89
C VAL A 99 -15.79 2.85 30.16
N TYR A 100 -16.38 3.40 29.10
CA TYR A 100 -17.54 4.28 29.20
C TYR A 100 -18.74 3.58 29.84
N SER A 101 -19.00 2.33 29.47
CA SER A 101 -20.10 1.53 30.03
C SER A 101 -19.91 1.15 31.49
N GLN A 102 -18.65 1.08 31.96
CA GLN A 102 -18.32 0.77 33.36
C GLN A 102 -18.46 1.99 34.28
N GLY A 103 -18.41 3.21 33.73
CA GLY A 103 -18.63 4.45 34.47
C GLY A 103 -17.36 5.09 35.03
N PRO A 104 -17.50 6.17 35.83
CA PRO A 104 -16.37 6.98 36.30
C PRO A 104 -15.34 6.19 37.11
N GLY A 105 -14.06 6.40 36.83
CA GLY A 105 -12.94 5.70 37.48
C GLY A 105 -12.60 4.33 36.88
N ALA A 106 -13.37 3.86 35.89
CA ALA A 106 -13.00 2.69 35.10
C ALA A 106 -11.76 2.99 34.24
N LYS A 107 -10.84 2.01 34.18
CA LYS A 107 -9.62 2.09 33.38
C LYS A 107 -9.28 0.74 32.78
N THR A 108 -8.76 0.76 31.56
CA THR A 108 -8.21 -0.41 30.89
C THR A 108 -6.93 -0.06 30.17
N LYS A 109 -6.12 -1.08 29.89
CA LYS A 109 -4.88 -0.96 29.12
C LYS A 109 -4.94 -1.93 27.97
N ILE A 110 -4.87 -1.41 26.75
CA ILE A 110 -4.89 -2.22 25.53
C ILE A 110 -3.56 -2.11 24.78
N VAL A 111 -3.27 -3.11 23.97
CA VAL A 111 -2.15 -3.07 23.03
C VAL A 111 -2.71 -2.89 21.64
N ILE A 112 -2.28 -1.85 20.95
CA ILE A 112 -2.59 -1.63 19.54
C ILE A 112 -1.33 -1.66 18.70
N TYR A 113 -1.47 -2.04 17.44
CA TYR A 113 -0.41 -1.95 16.45
C TYR A 113 -0.69 -0.79 15.50
N VAL A 114 0.18 0.20 15.51
CA VAL A 114 0.12 1.35 14.61
C VAL A 114 0.90 0.99 13.34
N PRO A 115 0.26 0.95 12.16
CA PRO A 115 0.92 0.66 10.91
C PRO A 115 1.86 1.78 10.47
N ASP A 116 2.67 1.51 9.46
CA ASP A 116 3.52 2.51 8.84
C ASP A 116 2.77 3.43 7.88
N GLY A 117 3.21 4.70 7.83
CA GLY A 117 2.60 5.72 6.98
C GLY A 117 1.41 6.45 7.61
N VAL A 118 1.21 6.32 8.93
CA VAL A 118 0.32 7.21 9.69
C VAL A 118 0.91 8.62 9.71
N GLN A 119 0.11 9.61 9.31
CA GLN A 119 0.48 11.01 9.36
C GLN A 119 0.11 11.59 10.72
N THR A 120 0.98 12.43 11.26
CA THR A 120 0.65 13.25 12.45
C THR A 120 -0.47 14.23 12.13
N ASP A 121 -0.46 14.74 10.90
CA ASP A 121 -1.42 15.74 10.44
C ASP A 121 -2.71 15.03 10.00
N GLY A 122 -3.81 15.30 10.72
CA GLY A 122 -5.12 14.69 10.46
C GLY A 122 -5.38 13.37 11.21
N THR A 123 -4.39 12.83 11.93
CA THR A 123 -4.61 11.79 12.94
C THR A 123 -4.99 12.45 14.26
N GLY A 124 -6.04 11.95 14.91
CA GLY A 124 -6.45 12.49 16.19
C GLY A 124 -7.80 12.02 16.66
N ILE A 125 -8.26 12.71 17.70
CA ILE A 125 -9.53 12.45 18.37
C ILE A 125 -10.42 13.68 18.18
N TYR A 126 -11.62 13.47 17.62
CA TYR A 126 -12.57 14.53 17.30
C TYR A 126 -13.93 14.21 17.92
N GLY A 127 -14.12 14.60 19.17
CA GLY A 127 -15.33 14.31 19.93
C GLY A 127 -15.49 12.82 20.19
N ARG A 128 -16.23 12.11 19.34
CA ARG A 128 -16.44 10.65 19.44
C ARG A 128 -15.66 9.87 18.39
N GLU A 129 -14.97 10.57 17.49
CA GLU A 129 -14.26 9.97 16.37
C GLU A 129 -12.79 9.76 16.69
N LEU A 130 -12.32 8.54 16.47
CA LEU A 130 -10.91 8.15 16.51
C LEU A 130 -10.44 8.00 15.07
N ARG A 131 -9.51 8.83 14.60
CA ARG A 131 -9.09 8.87 13.20
C ARG A 131 -7.58 8.66 13.05
N TYR A 132 -7.20 7.73 12.17
CA TYR A 132 -5.87 7.64 11.58
C TYR A 132 -5.89 8.12 10.14
N ASN A 133 -5.04 9.09 9.82
CA ASN A 133 -4.76 9.48 8.44
C ASN A 133 -3.58 8.67 7.91
N LEU A 134 -3.81 7.85 6.88
CA LEU A 134 -2.83 6.94 6.31
C LEU A 134 -2.40 7.35 4.92
N THR A 135 -1.10 7.27 4.67
CA THR A 135 -0.52 7.48 3.34
C THR A 135 -0.64 6.20 2.50
N ILE A 136 -1.54 6.22 1.52
CA ILE A 136 -1.75 5.13 0.57
C ILE A 136 -0.71 5.20 -0.56
N ALA A 137 -0.48 6.40 -1.06
CA ALA A 137 0.53 6.69 -2.06
C ALA A 137 1.09 8.09 -1.80
N GLU A 138 2.22 8.40 -2.42
CA GLU A 138 2.81 9.73 -2.32
C GLU A 138 1.82 10.81 -2.78
N GLY A 139 1.40 11.64 -1.81
CA GLY A 139 0.39 12.69 -1.95
C GLY A 139 -1.08 12.25 -1.84
N ALA A 140 -1.35 10.97 -1.55
CA ALA A 140 -2.69 10.43 -1.40
C ALA A 140 -2.89 9.79 -0.02
N TYR A 141 -3.91 10.28 0.67
CA TYR A 141 -4.23 9.89 2.03
C TYR A 141 -5.61 9.21 2.11
N ALA A 142 -5.78 8.33 3.08
CA ALA A 142 -7.09 7.81 3.47
C ALA A 142 -7.31 8.00 4.97
N ASP A 143 -8.51 8.41 5.29
CA ASP A 143 -9.00 8.49 6.66
C ASP A 143 -9.59 7.14 7.05
N ILE A 144 -9.00 6.53 8.08
CA ILE A 144 -9.54 5.34 8.72
C ILE A 144 -10.00 5.75 10.10
N TYR A 145 -11.30 5.64 10.36
CA TYR A 145 -11.88 6.10 11.60
C TYR A 145 -12.89 5.11 12.19
N ALA A 146 -13.08 5.22 13.50
CA ALA A 146 -14.13 4.55 14.25
C ALA A 146 -14.84 5.56 15.15
N LEU A 147 -16.13 5.32 15.39
CA LEU A 147 -16.97 6.13 16.27
C LEU A 147 -17.19 5.39 17.59
N ALA A 148 -16.78 6.00 18.69
CA ALA A 148 -17.07 5.52 20.04
C ALA A 148 -18.46 5.99 20.51
N ARG A 149 -18.99 5.35 21.55
CA ARG A 149 -20.25 5.72 22.23
C ARG A 149 -20.10 6.99 23.07
N GLY A 150 -19.00 7.09 23.82
CA GLY A 150 -18.67 8.25 24.65
C GLY A 150 -17.83 9.30 23.92
N ASN A 151 -17.82 10.53 24.44
CA ASN A 151 -16.82 11.51 24.04
C ASN A 151 -15.43 11.05 24.49
N VAL A 152 -14.44 11.32 23.67
CA VAL A 152 -13.06 10.89 23.82
C VAL A 152 -12.14 12.09 23.75
N THR A 153 -11.10 12.09 24.59
CA THR A 153 -10.02 13.08 24.61
C THR A 153 -8.67 12.39 24.68
N GLY A 154 -7.60 13.16 24.43
CA GLY A 154 -6.23 12.69 24.54
C GLY A 154 -5.52 12.61 23.19
N THR A 155 -4.53 11.73 23.08
CA THR A 155 -3.67 11.61 21.90
C THR A 155 -3.62 10.17 21.41
N LEU A 156 -3.46 10.02 20.09
CA LEU A 156 -3.24 8.72 19.46
C LEU A 156 -1.75 8.54 19.14
N PRO A 157 -1.18 7.35 19.37
CA PRO A 157 0.18 7.05 18.93
C PRO A 157 0.25 7.11 17.41
N THR A 158 1.22 7.85 16.88
CA THR A 158 1.47 8.01 15.43
C THR A 158 2.73 7.31 14.97
N VAL A 159 3.60 6.91 15.90
CA VAL A 159 4.82 6.15 15.60
C VAL A 159 4.42 4.72 15.25
N THR A 160 5.10 4.13 14.27
CA THR A 160 4.85 2.74 13.88
C THR A 160 5.34 1.78 14.95
N GLY A 161 4.50 0.81 15.32
CA GLY A 161 4.87 -0.21 16.29
C GLY A 161 3.73 -0.68 17.17
N ARG A 162 4.08 -1.42 18.23
CA ARG A 162 3.14 -1.81 19.28
C ARG A 162 3.14 -0.76 20.37
N HIS A 163 1.97 -0.23 20.68
CA HIS A 163 1.79 0.80 21.70
C HIS A 163 0.86 0.29 22.78
N PHE A 164 1.22 0.59 24.03
CA PHE A 164 0.36 0.37 25.17
C PHE A 164 -0.45 1.63 25.39
N VAL A 165 -1.76 1.52 25.24
CA VAL A 165 -2.65 2.67 25.36
C VAL A 165 -3.52 2.49 26.59
N ASN A 166 -3.46 3.47 27.47
CA ASN A 166 -4.30 3.57 28.65
C ASN A 166 -5.59 4.30 28.27
N VAL A 167 -6.72 3.73 28.68
CA VAL A 167 -8.06 4.27 28.41
C VAL A 167 -8.78 4.39 29.74
N GLU A 168 -9.19 5.60 30.11
CA GLU A 168 -9.73 5.92 31.44
C GLU A 168 -10.98 6.81 31.36
N MET A 169 -12.00 6.53 32.16
CA MET A 169 -13.22 7.34 32.24
C MET A 169 -13.06 8.47 33.27
N LEU A 170 -12.89 9.70 32.76
CA LEU A 170 -12.81 10.93 33.54
C LEU A 170 -14.18 11.63 33.57
N GLY A 171 -15.03 11.23 34.53
CA GLY A 171 -16.20 12.03 34.95
C GLY A 171 -17.18 12.45 33.84
N GLY A 172 -17.25 11.71 32.72
CA GLY A 172 -18.13 12.01 31.58
C GLY A 172 -17.45 11.89 30.21
N THR A 173 -16.13 11.91 30.16
CA THR A 173 -15.33 11.76 28.93
C THR A 173 -14.29 10.66 29.12
N VAL A 174 -13.98 9.91 28.06
CA VAL A 174 -12.94 8.89 28.08
C VAL A 174 -11.62 9.49 27.61
N ASN A 175 -10.60 9.44 28.46
CA ASN A 175 -9.26 9.88 28.12
C ASN A 175 -8.44 8.72 27.56
N ILE A 176 -7.68 9.00 26.50
CA ILE A 176 -6.73 8.08 25.88
C ILE A 176 -5.32 8.67 26.02
N SER A 177 -4.41 7.90 26.60
CA SER A 177 -3.00 8.30 26.74
C SER A 177 -2.08 7.10 26.56
N GLU A 178 -0.97 7.33 25.86
CA GLU A 178 0.14 6.37 25.74
C GLU A 178 1.03 6.38 26.99
#